data_AF-A0A8S1E3Z9-F1
#
_entry.id   AF-A0A8S1E3Z9-F1
#
_cell.length_a   1.000
_cell.length_b   1.000
_cell.length_c   1.000
_cell.angle_alpha   90.00
_cell.angle_beta   90.00
_cell.angle_gamma   90.00
#
_symmetry.space_group_name_H-M   'P 1'
#
loop_
_entity.id
_entity.type
_entity.pdbx_description
1 polymer ?
#
loop_
_entity_poly.entity_id
_entity_poly.type
_entity_poly.pdbx_seq_one_letter_code
_entity_poly.pdbx_strand_id
1 'polypeptide(L)'
;MNKLCRQVSIESPGPTIKDCVFSFEVPMPDVPPHGARIRVACAGACYRLHRTPSLSSVSSVSSISSDKSFDLPLFTSPAHPGVRDTALYPGFEVAGIVESLGSEAHAENPLKVGDRVVIFPYEGVPHGYAEFITVTDLKYLVKIPAHMPLSVAAMLPTGALLAMNTVIHAREYTDQLFKEKGENGKNTRLRSFVREE
;
A
#
# COMPACT_ATOMS: atom_id res chain seq x y z
N MET A 1 25.57 -17.23 -10.39
CA MET A 1 24.89 -16.09 -11.03
C MET A 1 23.92 -15.52 -10.02
N ASN A 2 24.01 -14.23 -9.69
CA ASN A 2 23.02 -13.58 -8.85
C ASN A 2 21.73 -13.47 -9.65
N LYS A 3 20.61 -13.93 -9.08
CA LYS A 3 19.31 -13.80 -9.73
C LYS A 3 18.90 -12.32 -9.69
N LEU A 4 18.49 -11.77 -10.82
CA LEU A 4 17.94 -10.42 -10.93
C LEU A 4 16.42 -10.49 -11.04
N CYS A 5 15.74 -9.45 -10.61
CA CYS A 5 14.33 -9.24 -10.85
C CYS A 5 14.07 -7.80 -11.30
N ARG A 6 12.91 -7.58 -11.90
CA ARG A 6 12.51 -6.27 -12.41
C ARG A 6 11.81 -5.45 -11.33
N GLN A 7 12.15 -4.18 -11.25
CA GLN A 7 11.49 -3.18 -10.43
C GLN A 7 11.11 -1.96 -11.28
N VAL A 8 9.99 -1.33 -10.93
CA VAL A 8 9.49 -0.11 -11.54
C VAL A 8 9.46 1.00 -10.49
N SER A 9 9.88 2.20 -10.86
CA SER A 9 9.73 3.43 -10.09
C SER A 9 8.75 4.36 -10.81
N ILE A 10 7.87 5.01 -10.04
CA ILE A 10 7.04 6.10 -10.53
C ILE A 10 7.55 7.37 -9.87
N GLU A 11 8.00 8.33 -10.68
CA GLU A 11 8.63 9.56 -10.22
C GLU A 11 7.91 10.78 -10.80
N SER A 12 8.21 11.94 -10.23
CA SER A 12 7.70 13.22 -10.72
C SER A 12 8.38 13.64 -12.02
N PRO A 13 7.65 14.30 -12.94
CA PRO A 13 8.26 14.89 -14.10
C PRO A 13 9.31 15.92 -13.66
N GLY A 14 10.47 15.86 -14.29
CA GLY A 14 11.58 16.77 -14.05
C GLY A 14 11.52 17.97 -15.00
N PRO A 15 12.38 18.99 -14.80
CA PRO A 15 12.47 20.15 -15.69
C PRO A 15 12.74 19.77 -17.15
N THR A 16 13.48 18.68 -17.35
CA THR A 16 13.94 18.20 -18.67
C THR A 16 13.38 16.82 -19.03
N ILE A 17 13.10 15.96 -18.05
CA ILE A 17 12.66 14.58 -18.26
C ILE A 17 11.14 14.51 -18.07
N LYS A 18 10.43 14.14 -19.14
CA LYS A 18 8.97 13.93 -19.12
C LYS A 18 8.59 12.49 -18.77
N ASP A 19 9.49 11.54 -18.96
CA ASP A 19 9.26 10.15 -18.58
C ASP A 19 9.24 10.05 -17.06
N CYS A 20 8.19 9.45 -16.53
CA CYS A 20 7.91 9.38 -15.09
C CYS A 20 7.89 7.93 -14.58
N VAL A 21 8.09 6.96 -15.47
CA VAL A 21 8.05 5.53 -15.15
C VAL A 21 9.35 4.90 -15.60
N PHE A 22 10.13 4.43 -14.64
CA PHE A 22 11.45 3.87 -14.87
C PHE A 22 11.46 2.40 -14.50
N SER A 23 12.22 1.60 -15.26
CA SER A 23 12.31 0.16 -15.10
C SER A 23 13.77 -0.22 -14.90
N PHE A 24 14.05 -1.01 -13.86
CA PHE A 24 15.40 -1.39 -13.47
C PHE A 24 15.47 -2.90 -13.22
N GLU A 25 16.65 -3.48 -13.42
CA GLU A 25 16.99 -4.79 -12.90
C GLU A 25 17.67 -4.63 -11.54
N VAL A 26 17.16 -5.31 -10.53
CA VAL A 26 17.68 -5.28 -9.16
C VAL A 26 18.01 -6.69 -8.69
N PRO A 27 18.94 -6.87 -7.73
CA PRO A 27 19.18 -8.18 -7.12
C PRO A 27 17.90 -8.74 -6.51
N MET A 28 17.67 -10.05 -6.70
CA MET A 28 16.56 -10.74 -6.08
C MET A 28 16.67 -10.62 -4.55
N PRO A 29 15.61 -10.17 -3.84
CA PRO A 29 15.70 -9.95 -2.41
C PRO A 29 15.87 -11.26 -1.64
N ASP A 30 16.72 -11.23 -0.63
CA ASP A 30 16.94 -12.34 0.30
C ASP A 30 15.73 -12.55 1.22
N VAL A 31 15.44 -13.82 1.53
CA VAL A 31 14.29 -14.21 2.33
C VAL A 31 14.62 -14.04 3.81
N PRO A 32 13.94 -13.17 4.57
CA PRO A 32 14.20 -13.03 6.00
C PRO A 32 13.88 -14.33 6.76
N PRO A 33 14.61 -14.70 7.84
CA PRO A 33 14.42 -15.97 8.54
C PRO A 33 12.99 -16.24 9.05
N HIS A 34 12.32 -15.23 9.61
CA HIS A 34 10.91 -15.32 10.05
C HIS A 34 9.90 -14.81 9.01
N GLY A 35 10.40 -14.42 7.85
CA GLY A 35 9.64 -13.73 6.83
C GLY A 35 9.25 -14.62 5.67
N ALA A 36 8.91 -13.96 4.57
CA ALA A 36 8.61 -14.62 3.32
C ALA A 36 9.00 -13.72 2.14
N ARG A 37 9.20 -14.35 0.99
CA ARG A 37 9.27 -13.67 -0.30
C ARG A 37 8.00 -13.97 -1.09
N ILE A 38 7.45 -12.92 -1.66
CA ILE A 38 6.18 -12.93 -2.37
C ILE A 38 6.50 -12.62 -3.82
N ARG A 39 6.05 -13.49 -4.72
CA ARG A 39 5.98 -13.17 -6.14
C ARG A 39 4.77 -12.25 -6.35
N VAL A 40 5.04 -11.00 -6.67
CA VAL A 40 4.01 -9.98 -6.88
C VAL A 40 3.22 -10.34 -8.13
N ALA A 41 1.89 -10.31 -8.01
CA ALA A 41 0.98 -10.51 -9.13
C ALA A 41 0.27 -9.22 -9.50
N CYS A 42 -0.11 -8.43 -8.49
CA CYS A 42 -0.77 -7.14 -8.66
C CYS A 42 -0.24 -6.15 -7.61
N ALA A 43 0.00 -4.91 -8.06
CA ALA A 43 0.33 -3.79 -7.19
C ALA A 43 -0.61 -2.62 -7.50
N GLY A 44 -1.22 -2.03 -6.47
CA GLY A 44 -2.09 -0.86 -6.57
C GLY A 44 -1.31 0.45 -6.43
N ALA A 45 -1.86 1.50 -7.05
CA ALA A 45 -1.37 2.87 -6.90
C ALA A 45 -2.21 3.60 -5.85
N CYS A 46 -1.73 3.56 -4.60
CA CYS A 46 -2.40 4.21 -3.49
C CYS A 46 -1.57 5.37 -2.95
N TYR A 47 -2.25 6.47 -2.61
CA TYR A 47 -1.63 7.56 -1.89
C TYR A 47 -1.27 7.09 -0.49
N ARG A 48 0.01 7.20 -0.12
CA ARG A 48 0.40 7.16 1.29
C ARG A 48 1.12 8.46 1.62
N LEU A 49 0.60 9.15 2.62
CA LEU A 49 1.25 10.32 3.18
C LEU A 49 2.53 9.85 3.88
N HIS A 50 3.65 9.85 3.18
CA HIS A 50 4.92 9.48 3.79
C HIS A 50 5.27 10.53 4.84
N ARG A 51 5.50 10.10 6.09
CA ARG A 51 5.94 10.99 7.18
C ARG A 51 7.45 11.28 7.11
N THR A 52 8.17 10.67 6.17
CA THR A 52 9.63 10.73 6.00
C THR A 52 10.02 10.38 4.55
N PRO A 53 10.97 11.06 3.89
CA PRO A 53 11.40 10.68 2.54
C PRO A 53 12.14 9.32 2.57
N SER A 54 11.82 8.40 1.66
CA SER A 54 12.58 7.17 1.46
C SER A 54 13.93 7.49 0.78
N LEU A 55 15.02 6.89 1.27
CA LEU A 55 16.37 7.02 0.71
C LEU A 55 16.51 6.36 -0.68
N SER A 56 15.50 5.62 -1.13
CA SER A 56 15.44 4.91 -2.41
C SER A 56 14.96 5.80 -3.58
N SER A 57 14.46 7.00 -3.32
CA SER A 57 14.12 7.97 -4.36
C SER A 57 15.35 8.77 -4.75
N VAL A 58 15.70 8.81 -6.04
CA VAL A 58 16.79 9.66 -6.56
C VAL A 58 16.50 11.16 -6.38
N SER A 59 15.24 11.54 -6.16
CA SER A 59 14.79 12.87 -5.80
C SER A 59 15.09 13.28 -4.35
N SER A 60 15.55 12.35 -3.50
CA SER A 60 15.86 12.62 -2.09
C SER A 60 17.15 13.44 -1.87
N VAL A 61 17.94 13.71 -2.91
CA VAL A 61 19.14 14.56 -2.81
C VAL A 61 18.83 16.07 -2.72
N SER A 62 17.57 16.47 -2.90
CA SER A 62 17.15 17.88 -2.91
C SER A 62 16.39 18.36 -1.67
N SER A 63 16.17 17.53 -0.64
CA SER A 63 15.31 17.91 0.50
C SER A 63 15.98 17.69 1.85
N ILE A 64 17.11 18.36 2.08
CA ILE A 64 17.62 18.64 3.43
C ILE A 64 17.07 19.96 3.95
N SER A 65 15.85 19.94 4.46
CA SER A 65 15.37 21.02 5.34
C SER A 65 14.28 20.48 6.26
N SER A 66 14.71 20.13 7.47
CA SER A 66 13.85 19.94 8.62
C SER A 66 13.06 21.21 8.87
N ASP A 67 11.72 21.15 8.81
CA ASP A 67 10.91 21.93 9.73
C ASP A 67 9.48 21.39 9.85
N LYS A 68 9.05 21.26 11.11
CA LYS A 68 7.70 20.88 11.52
C LYS A 68 6.81 22.12 11.43
N SER A 69 6.14 22.34 10.31
CA SER A 69 4.98 23.23 10.26
C SER A 69 3.88 22.66 9.37
N PHE A 70 2.66 22.82 9.85
CA PHE A 70 1.40 22.45 9.21
C PHE A 70 1.09 23.46 8.08
N ASP A 71 1.99 23.57 7.10
CA ASP A 71 1.79 24.44 5.94
C ASP A 71 1.93 23.65 4.64
N LEU A 72 1.19 24.11 3.64
CA LEU A 72 0.80 23.40 2.43
C LEU A 72 1.84 23.26 1.27
N PRO A 73 3.18 23.54 1.34
CA PRO A 73 4.01 23.45 0.15
C PRO A 73 4.80 22.13 -0.03
N LEU A 74 4.77 21.17 0.91
CA LEU A 74 5.64 19.98 0.82
C LEU A 74 5.25 18.95 -0.25
N PHE A 75 4.09 19.11 -0.89
CA PHE A 75 3.56 18.12 -1.83
C PHE A 75 3.62 18.57 -3.29
N THR A 76 4.18 19.74 -3.58
CA THR A 76 4.32 20.22 -4.96
C THR A 76 5.71 19.92 -5.48
N SER A 77 5.80 19.35 -6.67
CA SER A 77 7.09 19.23 -7.36
C SER A 77 7.74 20.63 -7.44
N PRO A 78 8.97 20.83 -6.91
CA PRO A 78 9.65 22.12 -6.98
C PRO A 78 9.84 22.60 -8.41
N ALA A 79 9.94 21.66 -9.36
CA ALA A 79 10.01 21.95 -10.78
C ALA A 79 8.66 22.40 -11.36
N HIS A 80 7.54 21.98 -10.78
CA HIS A 80 6.19 22.14 -11.36
C HIS A 80 5.16 22.57 -10.29
N PRO A 81 4.99 23.89 -10.09
CA PRO A 81 3.97 24.42 -9.18
C PRO A 81 2.57 23.89 -9.52
N GLY A 82 1.86 23.39 -8.51
CA GLY A 82 0.52 22.81 -8.68
C GLY A 82 0.48 21.32 -9.07
N VAL A 83 1.62 20.70 -9.41
CA VAL A 83 1.71 19.26 -9.65
C VAL A 83 2.11 18.55 -8.36
N ARG A 84 1.33 17.56 -7.94
CA ARG A 84 1.64 16.72 -6.79
C ARG A 84 2.82 15.82 -7.09
N ASP A 85 3.68 15.59 -6.10
CA ASP A 85 4.78 14.64 -6.25
C ASP A 85 4.24 13.22 -6.53
N THR A 86 4.56 12.62 -7.66
CA THR A 86 4.13 11.26 -8.02
C THR A 86 5.02 10.18 -7.44
N ALA A 87 6.14 10.51 -6.78
CA ALA A 87 6.89 9.58 -5.94
C ALA A 87 6.08 9.11 -4.69
N LEU A 88 4.88 9.67 -4.47
CA LEU A 88 3.95 9.31 -3.41
C LEU A 88 3.26 7.94 -3.59
N TYR A 89 3.47 7.24 -4.71
CA TYR A 89 2.95 5.88 -4.93
C TYR A 89 4.08 4.84 -4.86
N PRO A 90 4.58 4.47 -3.69
CA PRO A 90 5.65 3.47 -3.54
C PRO A 90 5.19 2.02 -3.75
N GLY A 91 3.91 1.78 -4.05
CA GLY A 91 3.36 0.45 -4.30
C GLY A 91 3.10 -0.38 -3.04
N PHE A 92 2.43 0.16 -2.03
CA PHE A 92 2.12 -0.57 -0.78
C PHE A 92 0.91 -1.50 -0.87
N GLU A 93 0.17 -1.45 -1.96
CA GLU A 93 -1.00 -2.28 -2.20
C GLU A 93 -0.60 -3.53 -2.98
N VAL A 94 -0.07 -4.54 -2.31
CA VAL A 94 0.48 -5.73 -2.97
C VAL A 94 -0.37 -6.97 -2.73
N ALA A 95 -0.73 -7.64 -3.82
CA ALA A 95 -1.24 -9.01 -3.81
C ALA A 95 -0.33 -9.92 -4.64
N GLY A 96 -0.10 -11.13 -4.12
CA GLY A 96 0.81 -12.06 -4.75
C GLY A 96 0.67 -13.48 -4.24
N ILE A 97 1.70 -14.25 -4.53
CA ILE A 97 1.80 -15.67 -4.14
C ILE A 97 3.07 -15.83 -3.32
N VAL A 98 2.96 -16.54 -2.19
CA VAL A 98 4.13 -16.91 -1.38
C VAL A 98 5.05 -17.77 -2.24
N GLU A 99 6.24 -17.27 -2.55
CA GLU A 99 7.23 -17.98 -3.36
C GLU A 99 8.20 -18.77 -2.47
N SER A 100 8.62 -18.18 -1.35
CA SER A 100 9.47 -18.85 -0.37
C SER A 100 9.19 -18.37 1.05
N LEU A 101 9.41 -19.26 2.01
CA LEU A 101 9.35 -18.96 3.44
C LEU A 101 10.77 -18.93 4.02
N GLY A 102 10.98 -18.12 5.05
CA GLY A 102 12.23 -18.11 5.79
C GLY A 102 12.48 -19.42 6.56
N SER A 103 13.74 -19.69 6.89
CA SER A 103 14.15 -20.93 7.58
C SER A 103 13.53 -21.10 8.96
N GLU A 104 13.18 -20.00 9.63
CA GLU A 104 12.62 -19.94 10.98
C GLU A 104 11.13 -19.57 10.96
N ALA A 105 10.48 -19.65 9.80
CA ALA A 105 9.08 -19.31 9.62
C ALA A 105 8.11 -20.42 10.10
N HIS A 106 8.56 -21.34 10.96
CA HIS A 106 7.87 -22.59 11.28
C HIS A 106 7.50 -22.73 12.76
N ALA A 107 6.19 -22.66 13.06
CA ALA A 107 5.45 -23.57 13.96
C ALA A 107 3.99 -23.11 14.15
N GLU A 108 3.73 -21.80 14.16
CA GLU A 108 2.43 -21.26 14.62
C GLU A 108 1.55 -20.65 13.52
N ASN A 109 2.04 -20.51 12.28
CA ASN A 109 1.35 -19.77 11.22
C ASN A 109 0.95 -20.67 10.02
N PRO A 110 -0.32 -20.70 9.58
CA PRO A 110 -0.82 -21.64 8.56
C PRO A 110 -0.44 -21.30 7.10
N LEU A 111 0.53 -20.41 6.87
CA LEU A 111 0.95 -19.99 5.53
C LEU A 111 1.91 -21.01 4.91
N LYS A 112 1.69 -21.31 3.63
CA LYS A 112 2.56 -22.20 2.84
C LYS A 112 2.94 -21.57 1.50
N VAL A 113 4.04 -22.05 0.92
CA VAL A 113 4.41 -21.72 -0.47
C VAL A 113 3.24 -22.05 -1.40
N GLY A 114 2.95 -21.13 -2.32
CA GLY A 114 1.80 -21.20 -3.23
C GLY A 114 0.53 -20.58 -2.68
N ASP A 115 0.47 -20.22 -1.39
CA ASP A 115 -0.68 -19.48 -0.87
C ASP A 115 -0.75 -18.09 -1.49
N ARG A 116 -1.99 -17.67 -1.75
CA ARG A 116 -2.32 -16.33 -2.21
C ARG A 116 -2.41 -15.42 -1.00
N VAL A 117 -1.74 -14.28 -1.06
CA VAL A 117 -1.64 -13.35 0.08
C VAL A 117 -1.73 -11.90 -0.39
N VAL A 118 -2.14 -11.03 0.55
CA VAL A 118 -1.89 -9.59 0.49
C VAL A 118 -0.91 -9.21 1.58
N ILE A 119 -0.14 -8.14 1.34
CA ILE A 119 0.76 -7.59 2.34
C ILE A 119 -0.01 -6.54 3.15
N PHE A 120 -0.18 -6.79 4.44
CA PHE A 120 -0.75 -5.81 5.37
C PHE A 120 0.22 -4.62 5.48
N PRO A 121 -0.26 -3.36 5.48
CA PRO A 121 0.65 -2.22 5.50
C PRO A 121 1.35 -2.11 6.87
N TYR A 122 2.67 -1.98 6.85
CA TYR A 122 3.47 -1.69 8.04
C TYR A 122 4.51 -0.59 7.74
N GLU A 123 5.27 -0.18 8.76
CA GLU A 123 6.35 0.79 8.60
C GLU A 123 7.62 0.11 8.10
N GLY A 124 8.24 0.64 7.03
CA GLY A 124 9.44 0.02 6.43
C GLY A 124 9.17 -1.17 5.50
N VAL A 125 7.93 -1.35 5.03
CA VAL A 125 7.64 -2.29 3.94
C VAL A 125 8.35 -1.83 2.66
N PRO A 126 9.03 -2.74 1.90
CA PRO A 126 9.68 -2.37 0.65
C PRO A 126 8.68 -1.90 -0.43
N HIS A 127 9.19 -1.27 -1.49
CA HIS A 127 8.38 -0.87 -2.64
C HIS A 127 7.81 -2.08 -3.37
N GLY A 128 6.49 -2.11 -3.59
CA GLY A 128 5.80 -3.27 -4.17
C GLY A 128 5.73 -3.29 -5.68
N TYR A 129 6.21 -2.24 -6.37
CA TYR A 129 6.37 -2.23 -7.83
C TYR A 129 7.60 -3.04 -8.28
N ALA A 130 7.69 -4.28 -7.83
CA ALA A 130 8.76 -5.21 -8.19
C ALA A 130 8.16 -6.59 -8.45
N GLU A 131 8.86 -7.45 -9.18
CA GLU A 131 8.41 -8.83 -9.39
C GLU A 131 8.43 -9.65 -8.09
N PHE A 132 9.31 -9.31 -7.16
CA PHE A 132 9.45 -9.94 -5.86
C PHE A 132 9.59 -8.91 -4.76
N ILE A 133 8.90 -9.15 -3.65
CA ILE A 133 8.99 -8.35 -2.42
C ILE A 133 9.16 -9.30 -1.23
N THR A 134 9.86 -8.84 -0.20
CA THR A 134 10.03 -9.59 1.04
C THR A 134 9.38 -8.87 2.22
N VAL A 135 8.84 -9.66 3.13
CA VAL A 135 8.35 -9.21 4.43
C VAL A 135 9.19 -9.85 5.52
N THR A 136 9.42 -9.13 6.61
CA THR A 136 10.30 -9.58 7.70
C THR A 136 9.64 -10.60 8.63
N ASP A 137 8.32 -10.63 8.66
CA ASP A 137 7.52 -11.44 9.58
C ASP A 137 6.20 -11.86 8.90
N LEU A 138 5.80 -13.12 9.07
CA LEU A 138 4.57 -13.66 8.50
C LEU A 138 3.29 -12.96 8.97
N LYS A 139 3.30 -12.27 10.12
CA LYS A 139 2.12 -11.50 10.59
C LYS A 139 1.69 -10.39 9.63
N TYR A 140 2.59 -9.95 8.76
CA TYR A 140 2.30 -8.95 7.74
C TYR A 140 1.64 -9.54 6.49
N LEU A 141 1.37 -10.84 6.46
CA LEU A 141 0.69 -11.50 5.35
C LEU A 141 -0.70 -11.92 5.77
N VAL A 142 -1.67 -11.54 4.96
CA VAL A 142 -3.06 -11.99 5.11
C VAL A 142 -3.37 -12.92 3.95
N LYS A 143 -3.72 -14.17 4.28
CA LYS A 143 -4.14 -15.17 3.29
C LYS A 143 -5.48 -14.75 2.68
N ILE A 144 -5.57 -14.86 1.36
CA ILE A 144 -6.81 -14.54 0.64
C ILE A 144 -7.49 -15.80 0.08
N PRO A 145 -8.83 -15.82 -0.01
CA PRO A 145 -9.57 -16.94 -0.59
C PRO A 145 -9.22 -17.19 -2.06
N ALA A 146 -9.20 -18.47 -2.47
CA ALA A 146 -8.84 -18.87 -3.83
C ALA A 146 -9.75 -18.28 -4.92
N HIS A 147 -11.00 -17.96 -4.59
CA HIS A 147 -11.99 -17.40 -5.53
C HIS A 147 -11.89 -15.88 -5.72
N MET A 148 -11.21 -15.16 -4.83
CA MET A 148 -11.07 -13.70 -4.93
C MET A 148 -9.99 -13.36 -5.99
N PRO A 149 -10.19 -12.49 -6.98
CA PRO A 149 -9.13 -12.12 -7.93
C PRO A 149 -7.96 -11.38 -7.25
N LEU A 150 -6.71 -11.62 -7.68
CA LEU A 150 -5.52 -10.93 -7.13
C LEU A 150 -5.55 -9.42 -7.37
N SER A 151 -6.12 -8.96 -8.49
CA SER A 151 -6.30 -7.54 -8.79
C SER A 151 -7.22 -6.85 -7.79
N VAL A 152 -8.30 -7.52 -7.39
CA VAL A 152 -9.21 -7.02 -6.34
C VAL A 152 -8.54 -7.08 -4.98
N ALA A 153 -7.84 -8.18 -4.68
CA ALA A 153 -7.15 -8.36 -3.41
C ALA A 153 -6.08 -7.28 -3.15
N ALA A 154 -5.38 -6.82 -4.19
CA ALA A 154 -4.36 -5.77 -4.06
C ALA A 154 -4.93 -4.45 -3.51
N MET A 155 -6.22 -4.17 -3.69
CA MET A 155 -6.89 -2.96 -3.20
C MET A 155 -7.30 -3.05 -1.71
N LEU A 156 -7.13 -4.21 -1.08
CA LEU A 156 -7.56 -4.45 0.30
C LEU A 156 -6.68 -3.77 1.35
N PRO A 157 -5.33 -3.88 1.30
CA PRO A 157 -4.47 -3.44 2.39
C PRO A 157 -4.57 -1.95 2.73
N THR A 158 -4.79 -1.08 1.75
CA THR A 158 -4.85 0.36 1.97
C THR A 158 -6.24 0.93 1.73
N GLY A 159 -6.71 0.97 0.48
CA GLY A 159 -7.95 1.65 0.12
C GLY A 159 -9.17 1.08 0.83
N ALA A 160 -9.40 -0.24 0.72
CA ALA A 160 -10.56 -0.86 1.35
C ALA A 160 -10.48 -0.85 2.88
N LEU A 161 -9.31 -1.10 3.45
CA LEU A 161 -9.11 -1.10 4.90
C LEU A 161 -9.41 0.28 5.51
N LEU A 162 -8.90 1.35 4.90
CA LEU A 162 -9.18 2.72 5.35
C LEU A 162 -10.67 3.07 5.21
N ALA A 163 -11.28 2.74 4.07
CA ALA A 163 -12.70 2.98 3.83
C ALA A 163 -13.58 2.26 4.86
N MET A 164 -13.29 0.99 5.13
CA MET A 164 -14.01 0.20 6.13
C MET A 164 -13.84 0.79 7.54
N ASN A 165 -12.62 1.19 7.89
CA ASN A 165 -12.36 1.84 9.18
C ASN A 165 -13.16 3.15 9.32
N THR A 166 -13.24 3.96 8.25
CA THR A 166 -14.08 5.17 8.23
C THR A 166 -15.56 4.85 8.45
N VAL A 167 -16.09 3.82 7.78
CA VAL A 167 -17.50 3.39 7.96
C VAL A 167 -17.75 2.96 9.41
N ILE A 168 -16.86 2.15 9.99
CA ILE A 168 -16.98 1.67 11.38
C ILE A 168 -17.06 2.85 12.34
N HIS A 169 -16.16 3.83 12.23
CA HIS A 169 -16.14 4.99 13.13
C HIS A 169 -17.28 5.99 12.86
N ALA A 170 -17.64 6.21 11.60
CA ALA A 170 -18.72 7.12 11.25
C ALA A 170 -20.09 6.58 11.68
N ARG A 171 -20.24 5.26 11.79
CA ARG A 171 -21.50 4.59 12.16
C ARG A 171 -22.07 5.15 13.46
N GLU A 172 -21.23 5.30 14.49
CA GLU A 172 -21.65 5.81 15.81
C GLU A 172 -22.27 7.21 15.71
N TYR A 173 -21.63 8.11 14.96
CA TYR A 173 -22.14 9.46 14.72
C TYR A 173 -23.43 9.45 13.90
N THR A 174 -23.48 8.63 12.84
CA THR A 174 -24.70 8.52 12.03
C THR A 174 -25.88 7.98 12.82
N ASP A 175 -25.66 7.00 13.70
CA ASP A 175 -26.69 6.40 14.55
C ASP A 175 -27.22 7.41 15.59
N GLN A 176 -26.34 8.24 16.17
CA GLN A 176 -26.75 9.35 17.05
C GLN A 176 -27.59 10.38 16.30
N LEU A 177 -27.16 10.79 15.11
CA LEU A 177 -27.87 11.76 14.28
C LEU A 177 -29.26 11.24 13.84
N PHE A 178 -29.39 9.93 13.60
CA PHE A 178 -30.69 9.31 13.34
C PHE A 178 -31.61 9.31 14.56
N LYS A 179 -31.07 9.15 15.78
CA LYS A 179 -31.86 9.24 17.02
C LYS A 179 -32.34 10.67 17.27
N GLU A 180 -31.48 11.67 17.07
CA GLU A 180 -31.80 13.09 17.29
C GLU A 180 -32.83 13.64 16.30
N LYS A 181 -32.77 13.22 15.03
CA LYS A 181 -33.70 13.70 13.98
C LYS A 181 -35.10 13.06 14.03
N GLY A 182 -35.33 12.07 14.90
CA GLY A 182 -36.63 11.40 15.02
C GLY A 182 -37.17 10.82 13.70
N GLU A 183 -38.50 10.73 13.55
CA GLU A 183 -39.13 10.16 12.35
C GLU A 183 -38.95 11.00 11.07
N ASN A 184 -38.70 12.31 11.21
CA ASN A 184 -38.49 13.23 10.08
C ASN A 184 -37.16 12.98 9.34
N GLY A 185 -36.19 12.29 9.97
CA GLY A 185 -34.93 11.88 9.33
C GLY A 185 -35.00 10.56 8.56
N LYS A 186 -36.08 9.79 8.69
CA LYS A 186 -36.24 8.46 8.09
C LYS A 186 -36.47 8.50 6.57
N ASN A 187 -36.77 9.67 5.99
CA ASN A 187 -37.16 9.81 4.59
C ASN A 187 -36.00 10.13 3.62
N THR A 188 -34.77 10.32 4.12
CA THR A 188 -33.58 10.54 3.29
C THR A 188 -32.75 9.27 3.17
N ARG A 189 -33.14 8.42 2.19
CA ARG A 189 -32.29 7.63 1.25
C ARG A 189 -30.94 7.02 1.67
N LEU A 190 -30.65 6.82 2.96
CA LEU A 190 -29.37 6.27 3.44
C LEU A 190 -29.42 4.80 3.88
N ARG A 191 -30.62 4.19 3.94
CA ARG A 191 -30.79 2.79 4.34
C ARG A 191 -30.33 1.75 3.31
N SER A 192 -29.91 2.16 2.11
CA SER A 192 -29.52 1.23 1.04
C SER A 192 -28.04 0.84 1.03
N PHE A 193 -27.18 1.44 1.87
CA PHE A 193 -25.73 1.18 1.84
C PHE A 193 -25.24 0.12 2.84
N VAL A 194 -26.08 -0.28 3.81
CA VAL A 194 -25.70 -1.27 4.82
C VAL A 194 -26.87 -2.25 4.99
N ARG A 195 -27.04 -3.14 4.01
CA ARG A 195 -27.71 -4.43 4.24
C ARG A 195 -26.68 -5.52 4.01
N GLU A 196 -26.31 -6.15 5.12
CA GLU A 196 -25.43 -7.31 5.21
C GLU A 196 -26.04 -8.50 4.44
N GLU A 197 -25.20 -9.17 3.65
CA GLU A 197 -25.28 -10.63 3.43
C GLU A 197 -24.36 -11.31 4.45
#